data_AF-A0A268S0B0-F1
#
_entry.id   AF-A0A268S0B0-F1
#
_cell.length_a   1.000
_cell.length_b   1.000
_cell.length_c   1.000
_cell.angle_alpha   90.00
_cell.angle_beta   90.00
_cell.angle_gamma   90.00
#
_symmetry.space_group_name_H-M   'P 1'
#
loop_
_entity.id
_entity.type
_entity.pdbx_description
1 polymer ?
#
loop_
_entity_poly.entity_id
_entity_poly.type
_entity_poly.pdbx_seq_one_letter_code
_entity_poly.pdbx_strand_id
1 'polypeptide(L)'
;MLVLEAIYAFILWIGAIQFMHGGILILFGYPSIYSNYLEGFYTKEPKRWYDNVFNLIFWLLISVAYFTFKKASLKYGFWKVKLYYGIGWVVSFFLYMFVFLSIFTYFFPID
;
A
#
# COMPACT_ATOMS: atom_id res chain seq x y z
N MET A 1 -6.28 22.25 -15.51
CA MET A 1 -5.27 21.38 -16.14
C MET A 1 -4.21 20.99 -15.12
N LEU A 2 -3.23 21.84 -14.81
CA LEU A 2 -2.12 21.55 -13.88
C LEU A 2 -2.48 20.92 -12.53
N VAL A 3 -3.56 21.38 -11.89
CA VAL A 3 -4.01 20.81 -10.59
C VAL A 3 -4.57 19.40 -10.75
N LEU A 4 -5.30 19.13 -11.84
CA LEU A 4 -5.91 17.83 -12.08
C LEU A 4 -4.86 16.78 -12.47
N GLU A 5 -3.89 17.17 -13.30
CA GLU A 5 -2.71 16.37 -13.61
C GLU A 5 -1.91 16.03 -12.35
N ALA A 6 -1.71 17.02 -11.45
CA ALA A 6 -1.02 16.79 -10.18
C ALA A 6 -1.77 15.80 -9.28
N ILE A 7 -3.11 15.91 -9.19
CA ILE A 7 -3.95 14.97 -8.44
C ILE A 7 -3.84 13.56 -9.04
N TYR A 8 -3.88 13.44 -10.36
CA TYR A 8 -3.75 12.16 -11.03
C TYR A 8 -2.38 11.51 -10.82
N ALA A 9 -1.31 12.28 -10.97
CA ALA A 9 0.05 11.82 -10.67
C ALA A 9 0.18 11.38 -9.21
N PHE A 10 -0.44 12.10 -8.27
CA PHE A 10 -0.48 11.74 -6.86
C PHE A 10 -1.23 10.43 -6.62
N ILE A 11 -2.38 10.22 -7.26
CA ILE A 11 -3.13 8.96 -7.21
C ILE A 11 -2.28 7.79 -7.71
N LEU A 12 -1.64 7.95 -8.87
CA LEU A 12 -0.75 6.94 -9.46
C LEU A 12 0.41 6.61 -8.52
N TRP A 13 1.00 7.64 -7.90
CA TRP A 13 2.11 7.48 -6.98
C TRP A 13 1.71 6.73 -5.70
N ILE A 14 0.55 7.05 -5.11
CA ILE A 14 0.00 6.30 -3.98
C ILE A 14 -0.21 4.83 -4.37
N GLY A 15 -0.83 4.58 -5.53
CA GLY A 15 -1.06 3.23 -6.03
C GLY A 15 0.24 2.46 -6.17
N ALA A 16 1.23 3.03 -6.84
CA ALA A 16 2.55 2.44 -7.04
C ALA A 16 3.22 2.06 -5.72
N ILE A 17 3.20 2.95 -4.72
CA ILE A 17 3.80 2.69 -3.41
C ILE A 17 3.07 1.56 -2.67
N GLN A 18 1.74 1.58 -2.65
CA GLN A 18 0.93 0.52 -2.01
C GLN A 18 1.20 -0.84 -2.65
N PHE A 19 1.19 -0.92 -3.99
CA PHE A 19 1.44 -2.19 -4.69
C PHE A 19 2.88 -2.67 -4.51
N MET A 20 3.88 -1.77 -4.58
CA MET A 20 5.27 -2.12 -4.33
C MET A 20 5.45 -2.71 -2.93
N HIS A 21 4.90 -2.07 -1.89
CA HIS A 21 5.01 -2.57 -0.52
C HIS A 21 4.20 -3.85 -0.28
N GLY A 22 3.01 -3.98 -0.87
CA GLY A 22 2.26 -5.23 -0.87
C GLY A 22 3.05 -6.38 -1.51
N GLY A 23 3.75 -6.12 -2.62
CA GLY A 23 4.63 -7.09 -3.28
C GLY A 23 5.82 -7.49 -2.42
N ILE A 24 6.49 -6.51 -1.81
CA ILE A 24 7.60 -6.77 -0.86
C ILE A 24 7.10 -7.63 0.32
N LEU A 25 5.93 -7.33 0.87
CA LEU A 25 5.32 -8.12 1.95
C LEU A 25 4.98 -9.56 1.51
N ILE A 26 4.49 -9.76 0.28
CA ILE A 26 4.27 -11.11 -0.27
C ILE A 26 5.59 -11.88 -0.40
N LEU A 27 6.67 -11.22 -0.81
CA LEU A 27 7.98 -11.86 -0.97
C LEU A 27 8.57 -12.28 0.37
N PHE A 28 8.67 -11.36 1.32
CA PHE A 28 9.35 -11.58 2.60
C PHE A 28 8.44 -12.18 3.68
N GLY A 29 7.13 -11.96 3.59
CA GLY A 29 6.15 -12.45 4.56
C GLY A 29 6.14 -11.67 5.88
N TYR A 30 5.41 -12.24 6.85
CA TYR A 30 5.31 -11.75 8.21
C TYR A 30 5.45 -12.94 9.19
N PRO A 31 6.27 -12.82 10.25
CA PRO A 31 7.17 -11.69 10.51
C PRO A 31 8.41 -11.73 9.59
N SER A 32 8.88 -10.58 9.13
CA SER A 32 10.13 -10.38 8.39
C SER A 32 10.84 -9.10 8.86
N ILE A 33 12.12 -8.93 8.51
CA ILE A 33 12.88 -7.69 8.81
C ILE A 33 12.11 -6.47 8.30
N TYR A 34 11.57 -6.58 7.08
CA TYR A 34 10.80 -5.52 6.46
C TYR A 34 9.48 -5.24 7.20
N SER A 35 8.71 -6.28 7.55
CA SER A 35 7.44 -6.07 8.27
C SER A 35 7.65 -5.53 9.68
N ASN A 36 8.72 -5.93 10.36
CA ASN A 36 9.06 -5.45 11.70
C ASN A 36 9.57 -3.99 11.65
N TYR A 37 10.32 -3.64 10.60
CA TYR A 37 10.68 -2.24 10.32
C TYR A 37 9.44 -1.37 10.15
N LEU A 38 8.47 -1.81 9.34
CA LEU A 38 7.18 -1.12 9.19
C LEU A 38 6.39 -1.02 10.49
N GLU A 39 6.41 -2.06 11.33
CA GLU A 39 5.77 -2.04 12.65
C GLU A 39 6.37 -0.99 13.58
N GLY A 40 7.67 -0.72 13.45
CA GLY A 40 8.37 0.32 14.20
C GLY A 40 7.89 1.74 13.86
N PHE A 41 7.46 2.00 12.62
CA PHE A 41 6.88 3.31 12.25
C PHE A 41 5.50 3.50 12.84
N TYR A 42 4.73 2.42 13.04
CA TYR A 42 3.45 2.43 13.75
C TYR A 42 3.59 2.70 15.28
N THR A 43 4.68 3.31 15.74
CA THR A 43 4.86 3.59 17.17
C THR A 43 3.90 4.68 17.63
N LYS A 44 3.19 4.37 18.73
CA LYS A 44 2.23 5.26 19.41
C LYS A 44 2.87 6.53 19.98
N GLU A 45 4.21 6.60 20.04
CA GLU A 45 4.98 7.70 20.61
C GLU A 45 6.21 8.02 19.75
N PRO A 46 6.03 8.71 18.61
CA PRO A 46 7.16 9.23 17.84
C PRO A 46 7.96 10.24 18.68
N LYS A 47 9.26 10.00 18.84
CA LYS A 47 10.13 10.82 19.72
C LYS A 47 10.81 11.96 18.97
N ARG A 48 11.13 11.77 17.69
CA ARG A 48 11.83 12.77 16.86
C ARG A 48 10.89 13.29 15.79
N TRP A 49 11.10 14.53 15.34
CA TRP A 49 10.21 15.19 14.39
C TRP A 49 10.10 14.43 13.06
N TYR A 50 11.19 13.81 12.60
CA TYR A 50 11.20 13.03 11.38
C TYR A 50 10.46 11.69 11.54
N ASP A 51 10.36 11.14 12.77
CA ASP A 51 9.55 9.95 13.03
C ASP A 51 8.07 10.23 12.73
N ASN A 52 7.59 11.44 13.03
CA ASN A 52 6.23 11.88 12.69
C ASN A 52 5.99 11.91 11.17
N VAL A 53 6.98 12.36 10.40
CA VAL A 53 6.90 12.42 8.93
C VAL A 53 6.82 11.00 8.36
N PHE A 54 7.67 10.09 8.83
CA PHE A 54 7.60 8.69 8.40
C PHE A 54 6.30 8.00 8.86
N ASN A 55 5.77 8.36 10.03
CA ASN A 55 4.47 7.89 10.49
C ASN A 55 3.35 8.33 9.53
N LEU A 56 3.36 9.61 9.14
CA LEU A 56 2.39 10.15 8.19
C LEU A 56 2.50 9.47 6.82
N ILE A 57 3.72 9.29 6.31
CA ILE A 57 4.00 8.54 5.07
C ILE A 57 3.48 7.11 5.18
N PHE A 58 3.75 6.43 6.30
CA PHE A 58 3.26 5.08 6.53
C PHE A 58 1.74 5.03 6.50
N TRP A 59 1.06 5.93 7.22
CA TRP A 59 -0.39 5.97 7.27
C TRP A 59 -1.02 6.25 5.90
N LEU A 60 -0.47 7.19 5.15
CA LEU A 60 -1.01 7.58 3.84
C LEU A 60 -0.71 6.54 2.76
N LEU A 61 0.49 5.94 2.76
CA LEU A 61 1.01 5.22 1.60
C LEU A 61 1.23 3.72 1.79
N ILE A 62 1.29 3.22 3.03
CA ILE A 62 1.75 1.84 3.32
C ILE A 62 0.79 1.07 4.23
N SER A 63 0.03 1.78 5.08
CA SER A 63 -0.76 1.21 6.17
C SER A 63 -1.74 0.13 5.70
N VAL A 64 -2.45 0.38 4.59
CA VAL A 64 -3.41 -0.56 4.03
C VAL A 64 -2.73 -1.87 3.64
N ALA A 65 -1.67 -1.83 2.82
CA ALA A 65 -0.91 -3.01 2.45
C ALA A 65 -0.39 -3.76 3.68
N TYR A 66 0.24 -3.05 4.63
CA TYR A 66 0.80 -3.65 5.83
C TYR A 66 -0.25 -4.32 6.73
N PHE A 67 -1.32 -3.60 7.12
CA PHE A 67 -2.30 -4.14 8.06
C PHE A 67 -3.13 -5.26 7.46
N THR A 68 -3.50 -5.16 6.18
CA THR A 68 -4.20 -6.26 5.49
C THR A 68 -3.32 -7.50 5.42
N PHE A 69 -2.04 -7.35 5.10
CA PHE A 69 -1.09 -8.45 5.05
C PHE A 69 -0.83 -9.07 6.43
N LYS A 70 -0.60 -8.25 7.45
CA LYS A 70 -0.40 -8.69 8.84
C LYS A 70 -1.62 -9.47 9.34
N LYS A 71 -2.83 -8.94 9.12
CA LYS A 71 -4.08 -9.60 9.52
C LYS A 71 -4.25 -10.95 8.81
N ALA A 72 -3.95 -11.03 7.52
CA ALA A 72 -3.98 -12.29 6.79
C ALA A 72 -2.94 -13.28 7.34
N SER A 73 -1.70 -12.82 7.52
CA SER A 73 -0.54 -13.58 8.07
C SER A 73 -0.86 -14.24 9.40
N LEU A 74 -1.43 -13.48 10.33
CA LEU A 74 -1.81 -13.97 11.65
C LEU A 74 -2.95 -15.00 11.60
N LYS A 75 -3.80 -14.99 10.57
CA LYS A 75 -4.98 -15.86 10.46
C LYS A 75 -4.71 -17.18 9.72
N TYR A 76 -3.99 -17.14 8.61
CA TYR A 76 -3.89 -18.29 7.70
C TYR A 76 -2.50 -18.94 7.65
N GLY A 77 -1.50 -18.36 8.30
CA GLY A 77 -0.11 -18.84 8.26
C GLY A 77 0.60 -18.51 6.94
N PHE A 78 1.92 -18.71 6.92
CA PHE A 78 2.82 -18.15 5.89
C PHE A 78 2.42 -18.51 4.44
N TRP A 79 2.26 -19.79 4.13
CA TRP A 79 2.03 -20.26 2.75
C TRP A 79 0.66 -19.88 2.19
N LYS A 80 -0.40 -20.01 3.01
CA LYS A 80 -1.77 -19.66 2.59
C LYS A 80 -1.89 -18.16 2.34
N VAL A 81 -1.15 -17.34 3.08
CA VAL A 81 -1.21 -15.89 2.93
C VAL A 81 -0.47 -15.45 1.69
N LYS A 82 0.71 -16.00 1.40
CA LYS A 82 1.36 -15.75 0.11
C LYS A 82 0.43 -16.03 -1.07
N LEU A 83 -0.33 -17.13 -1.01
CA LEU A 83 -1.29 -17.48 -2.05
C LEU A 83 -2.51 -16.56 -2.08
N TYR A 84 -3.30 -16.49 -0.99
CA TYR A 84 -4.56 -15.73 -0.98
C TYR A 84 -4.34 -14.22 -1.05
N TYR A 85 -3.36 -13.70 -0.30
CA TYR A 85 -3.02 -12.29 -0.37
C TYR A 85 -2.37 -11.96 -1.71
N GLY A 86 -1.54 -12.85 -2.27
CA GLY A 86 -0.98 -12.69 -3.61
C GLY A 86 -2.05 -12.58 -4.69
N ILE A 87 -3.04 -13.49 -4.68
CA ILE A 87 -4.20 -13.42 -5.58
C ILE A 87 -4.96 -12.10 -5.36
N GLY A 88 -5.25 -11.73 -4.11
CA GLY A 88 -5.91 -10.48 -3.79
C GLY A 88 -5.15 -9.26 -4.31
N TRP A 89 -3.82 -9.25 -4.14
CA TRP A 89 -2.94 -8.18 -4.61
C TRP A 89 -2.96 -8.05 -6.14
N VAL A 90 -2.90 -9.17 -6.87
CA VAL A 90 -3.02 -9.16 -8.34
C VAL A 90 -4.39 -8.63 -8.76
N VAL A 91 -5.47 -9.14 -8.17
CA VAL A 91 -6.84 -8.68 -8.48
C VAL A 91 -7.01 -7.19 -8.18
N SER A 92 -6.51 -6.71 -7.03
CA SER A 92 -6.53 -5.29 -6.66
C SER A 92 -5.74 -4.43 -7.65
N PHE A 93 -4.61 -4.92 -8.17
CA PHE A 93 -3.84 -4.21 -9.20
C PHE A 93 -4.63 -4.05 -10.49
N PHE A 94 -5.26 -5.13 -10.98
CA PHE A 94 -6.12 -5.06 -12.17
C PHE A 94 -7.31 -4.12 -11.96
N LEU A 95 -7.98 -4.20 -10.82
CA LEU A 95 -9.09 -3.30 -10.50
C LEU A 95 -8.63 -1.84 -10.42
N TYR A 96 -7.46 -1.58 -9.84
CA TYR A 96 -6.90 -0.24 -9.79
C TYR A 96 -6.62 0.30 -11.20
N MET A 97 -5.87 -0.45 -12.01
CA MET A 97 -5.42 -0.01 -13.33
C MET A 97 -6.56 0.13 -14.35
N PHE A 98 -7.46 -0.84 -14.42
CA PHE A 98 -8.43 -0.94 -15.52
C PHE A 98 -9.83 -0.47 -15.13
N VAL A 99 -10.17 -0.46 -13.84
CA VAL A 99 -11.49 -0.03 -13.38
C VAL A 99 -11.38 1.35 -12.75
N PHE A 100 -10.62 1.51 -11.68
CA PHE A 100 -10.55 2.76 -10.94
C PHE A 100 -9.98 3.91 -11.78
N LEU A 101 -8.80 3.73 -12.41
CA LEU A 101 -8.21 4.78 -13.26
C LEU A 101 -9.08 5.12 -14.48
N SER A 102 -9.71 4.12 -15.10
CA SER A 102 -10.62 4.34 -16.24
C SER A 102 -11.85 5.14 -15.84
N ILE A 103 -12.47 4.80 -14.71
CA ILE A 103 -13.61 5.55 -14.17
C ILE A 103 -13.17 6.97 -13.80
N PHE A 104 -12.03 7.11 -13.14
CA PHE A 104 -11.50 8.41 -12.74
C PHE A 104 -11.28 9.31 -13.95
N THR A 105 -10.57 8.82 -14.98
CA THR A 105 -10.27 9.59 -16.20
C THR A 105 -11.50 9.87 -17.06
N TYR A 106 -12.54 9.02 -16.99
CA TYR A 106 -13.82 9.28 -17.64
C TYR A 106 -14.55 10.49 -17.01
N PHE A 107 -14.57 10.59 -15.69
CA PHE A 107 -15.22 11.71 -14.98
C PHE A 107 -14.34 12.96 -14.91
N PHE A 108 -13.03 12.77 -14.91
CA PHE A 108 -12.02 13.82 -14.84
C PHE A 108 -11.06 13.66 -16.02
N PRO A 109 -11.43 14.14 -17.22
CA PRO A 109 -10.57 14.07 -18.39
C PRO A 109 -9.27 14.82 -18.11
N ILE A 110 -8.16 14.14 -18.37
CA ILE A 110 -6.82 14.70 -18.31
C ILE A 110 -6.32 14.67 -19.74
N ASP A 111 -6.25 15.85 -20.33
CA ASP A 111 -5.78 16.07 -21.70
C ASP A 111 -4.24 16.12 -21.75
#